data_AF-A0A2N2A8K1-F1
#
_entry.id   AF-A0A2N2A8K1-F1
#
_cell.length_a   1.000
_cell.length_b   1.000
_cell.length_c   1.000
_cell.angle_alpha   90.00
_cell.angle_beta   90.00
_cell.angle_gamma   90.00
#
_symmetry.space_group_name_H-M   'P 1'
#
loop_
_entity.id
_entity.type
_entity.pdbx_description
1 polymer ?
#
loop_
_entity_poly.entity_id
_entity_poly.type
_entity_poly.pdbx_seq_one_letter_code
_entity_poly.pdbx_strand_id
1 'polypeptide(L)'
;MNSVPIRLLIHGASGRMGQALIRLAAESPDLCVVAAVSRQQPSAQNVPWFASSALAEIPAFDVAIDFSLPSGVPGIVELCRSRGAALVCGTTGLDDSQHALLADAANA
;
A
#
# COMPACT_ATOMS: atom_id res chain seq x y z
N MET A 1 7.84 25.50 -4.68
CA MET A 1 8.22 24.52 -5.72
C MET A 1 7.05 23.56 -5.83
N ASN A 2 6.34 23.54 -6.96
CA ASN A 2 5.26 22.59 -7.18
C ASN A 2 5.87 21.25 -7.60
N SER A 3 6.23 20.43 -6.61
CA SER A 3 6.62 19.04 -6.83
C SER A 3 5.39 18.25 -7.28
N VAL A 4 5.56 17.32 -8.20
CA VAL A 4 4.49 16.35 -8.53
C VAL A 4 4.22 15.52 -7.25
N PRO A 5 2.96 15.35 -6.82
CA PRO A 5 2.66 14.63 -5.59
C PRO A 5 3.06 13.15 -5.70
N ILE A 6 3.54 12.59 -4.60
CA ILE A 6 3.90 11.17 -4.48
C ILE A 6 2.61 10.34 -4.53
N ARG A 7 2.54 9.39 -5.46
CA ARG A 7 1.38 8.53 -5.66
C ARG A 7 1.45 7.34 -4.70
N LEU A 8 0.48 7.26 -3.81
CA LEU A 8 0.39 6.25 -2.77
C LEU A 8 -0.63 5.16 -3.12
N LEU A 9 -0.22 3.92 -2.85
CA LEU A 9 -1.12 2.78 -2.67
C LEU A 9 -1.24 2.50 -1.17
N ILE A 10 -2.47 2.39 -0.65
CA ILE A 10 -2.73 2.00 0.74
C ILE A 10 -3.26 0.57 0.79
N HIS A 11 -2.46 -0.37 1.31
CA HIS A 11 -2.84 -1.77 1.47
C HIS A 11 -3.32 -2.04 2.90
N GLY A 12 -4.47 -2.72 3.03
CA GLY A 12 -5.22 -2.75 4.29
C GLY A 12 -6.12 -1.51 4.48
N ALA A 13 -6.57 -0.89 3.40
CA ALA A 13 -7.27 0.40 3.40
C ALA A 13 -8.55 0.45 4.27
N SER A 14 -9.30 -0.65 4.36
CA SER A 14 -10.51 -0.71 5.21
C SER A 14 -10.22 -0.80 6.71
N GLY A 15 -8.97 -1.11 7.11
CA GLY A 15 -8.56 -1.20 8.50
C GLY A 15 -8.37 0.16 9.18
N ARG A 16 -8.18 0.16 10.50
CA ARG A 16 -8.02 1.40 11.28
C ARG A 16 -6.87 2.28 10.78
N MET A 17 -5.70 1.68 10.53
CA MET A 17 -4.52 2.41 10.04
C MET A 17 -4.68 2.84 8.60
N GLY A 18 -5.20 1.96 7.71
CA GLY A 18 -5.48 2.34 6.32
C GLY A 18 -6.39 3.56 6.21
N GLN A 19 -7.48 3.61 6.98
CA GLN A 19 -8.36 4.78 7.00
C GLN A 19 -7.73 6.04 7.61
N ALA A 20 -6.78 5.89 8.55
CA ALA A 20 -6.04 7.01 9.09
C ALA A 20 -5.07 7.58 8.05
N LEU A 21 -4.34 6.72 7.36
CA LEU A 21 -3.41 7.10 6.29
C LEU A 21 -4.12 7.81 5.13
N ILE A 22 -5.29 7.31 4.71
CA ILE A 22 -6.08 7.97 3.66
C ILE A 22 -6.49 9.39 4.07
N ARG A 23 -6.93 9.57 5.33
CA ARG A 23 -7.29 10.90 5.86
C ARG A 23 -6.10 11.85 5.90
N LEU A 24 -4.97 11.40 6.45
CA LEU A 24 -3.75 12.21 6.55
C LEU A 24 -3.18 12.56 5.17
N ALA A 25 -3.22 11.62 4.21
CA ALA A 25 -2.77 11.88 2.84
C ALA A 25 -3.64 12.94 2.15
N ALA A 26 -4.95 12.98 2.42
CA ALA A 26 -5.85 14.00 1.87
C ALA A 26 -5.56 15.42 2.41
N GLU A 27 -4.88 15.53 3.55
CA GLU A 27 -4.47 16.81 4.17
C GLU A 27 -3.08 17.27 3.69
N SER A 28 -2.38 16.46 2.88
CA SER A 28 -1.04 16.74 2.39
C SER A 28 -1.03 16.96 0.88
N PRO A 29 -0.69 18.17 0.38
CA PRO A 29 -0.66 18.43 -1.06
C PRO A 29 0.48 17.69 -1.78
N ASP A 30 1.47 17.17 -1.04
CA ASP A 30 2.60 16.42 -1.59
C ASP A 30 2.28 14.93 -1.80
N LEU A 31 1.09 14.47 -1.38
CA LEU A 31 0.66 13.07 -1.44
C LEU A 31 -0.63 12.94 -2.25
N CYS A 32 -0.75 11.83 -2.99
CA CYS A 32 -1.96 11.50 -3.73
C CYS A 32 -2.26 10.01 -3.60
N VAL A 33 -3.36 9.64 -2.96
CA VAL A 33 -3.76 8.23 -2.89
C VAL A 33 -4.42 7.81 -4.20
N VAL A 34 -3.72 7.00 -4.98
CA VAL A 34 -4.19 6.53 -6.30
C VAL A 34 -4.88 5.16 -6.21
N ALA A 35 -4.66 4.41 -5.14
CA ALA A 35 -5.30 3.13 -4.91
C ALA A 35 -5.45 2.80 -3.41
N ALA A 36 -6.65 2.38 -3.03
CA ALA A 36 -6.96 1.79 -1.73
C ALA A 36 -7.27 0.30 -1.91
N VAL A 37 -6.49 -0.57 -1.27
CA VAL A 37 -6.59 -2.01 -1.44
C VAL A 37 -7.01 -2.67 -0.13
N SER A 38 -8.13 -3.39 -0.17
CA SER A 38 -8.62 -4.20 0.95
C SER A 38 -9.74 -5.12 0.51
N ARG A 39 -10.04 -6.15 1.33
CA ARG A 39 -11.16 -7.08 1.10
C ARG A 39 -12.52 -6.39 1.04
N GLN A 40 -12.69 -5.33 1.81
CA GLN A 40 -13.89 -4.50 1.83
C GLN A 40 -13.54 -3.09 1.42
N GLN A 41 -14.51 -2.35 0.89
CA GLN A 41 -14.32 -0.94 0.56
C GLN A 41 -14.09 -0.12 1.84
N PRO A 42 -13.09 0.77 1.89
CA PRO A 42 -12.91 1.69 3.00
C PRO A 42 -14.08 2.67 3.10
N SER A 43 -14.35 3.17 4.30
CA SER A 43 -15.36 4.21 4.54
C SER A 43 -14.94 5.59 3.99
N ALA A 44 -13.64 5.80 3.78
CA ALA A 44 -13.11 7.03 3.21
C ALA A 44 -13.57 7.18 1.75
N GLN A 45 -14.26 8.29 1.47
CA GLN A 45 -14.80 8.59 0.15
C GLN A 45 -13.69 9.18 -0.76
N ASN A 46 -13.88 9.08 -2.07
CA ASN A 46 -13.03 9.70 -3.11
C ASN A 46 -11.64 9.08 -3.33
N VAL A 47 -11.42 7.82 -2.97
CA VAL A 47 -10.22 7.06 -3.36
C VAL A 47 -10.64 5.84 -4.17
N PRO A 48 -10.02 5.58 -5.35
CA PRO A 48 -10.25 4.35 -6.10
C PRO A 48 -9.97 3.11 -5.25
N TRP A 49 -10.98 2.27 -5.05
CA TRP A 49 -10.86 1.04 -4.27
C TRP A 49 -10.66 -0.18 -5.18
N PHE A 50 -9.78 -1.08 -4.75
CA PHE A 50 -9.50 -2.35 -5.40
C PHE A 50 -9.59 -3.49 -4.38
N ALA A 51 -10.18 -4.60 -4.81
CA ALA A 51 -10.13 -5.83 -4.04
C ALA A 51 -8.68 -6.35 -3.94
N SER A 52 -8.33 -7.00 -2.83
CA SER A 52 -6.99 -7.60 -2.65
C SER A 52 -6.63 -8.64 -3.73
N SER A 53 -7.61 -9.22 -4.43
CA SER A 53 -7.40 -10.15 -5.54
C SER A 53 -7.07 -9.46 -6.88
N ALA A 54 -7.23 -8.14 -6.98
CA ALA A 54 -7.10 -7.36 -8.20
C ALA A 54 -5.83 -6.49 -8.22
N LEU A 55 -4.74 -6.94 -7.57
CA LEU A 55 -3.49 -6.18 -7.49
C LEU A 55 -2.91 -5.79 -8.87
N ALA A 56 -3.15 -6.62 -9.89
CA ALA A 56 -2.68 -6.37 -11.25
C ALA A 56 -3.38 -5.16 -11.91
N GLU A 57 -4.60 -4.84 -11.51
CA GLU A 57 -5.43 -3.76 -12.08
C GLU A 57 -5.11 -2.39 -11.49
N ILE A 58 -4.28 -2.36 -10.44
CA ILE A 58 -3.91 -1.14 -9.74
C ILE A 58 -3.11 -0.21 -10.67
N PRO A 59 -3.46 1.10 -10.73
CA PRO A 59 -2.71 2.08 -11.50
C PRO A 59 -1.24 2.20 -11.04
N ALA A 60 -0.41 2.88 -11.82
CA ALA A 60 0.96 3.15 -11.40
C ALA A 60 1.00 4.00 -10.12
N PHE A 61 1.85 3.60 -9.17
CA PHE A 61 2.09 4.26 -7.90
C PHE A 61 3.60 4.32 -7.62
N ASP A 62 4.01 5.22 -6.74
CA ASP A 62 5.43 5.41 -6.38
C ASP A 62 5.77 4.65 -5.10
N VAL A 63 4.84 4.63 -4.14
CA VAL A 63 5.02 3.97 -2.83
C VAL A 63 3.76 3.20 -2.44
N ALA A 64 3.93 1.96 -1.98
CA ALA A 64 2.90 1.22 -1.26
C ALA A 64 3.12 1.35 0.26
N ILE A 65 2.06 1.63 1.00
CA ILE A 65 2.04 1.60 2.47
C ILE A 65 1.15 0.44 2.91
N ASP A 66 1.73 -0.55 3.59
CA ASP A 66 1.09 -1.80 3.96
C ASP A 66 0.82 -1.88 5.47
N PHE A 67 -0.46 -1.84 5.84
CA PHE A 67 -0.97 -2.15 7.18
C PHE A 67 -2.11 -3.17 7.07
N SER A 68 -1.77 -4.33 6.52
CA SER A 68 -2.72 -5.39 6.22
C SER A 68 -2.61 -6.55 7.23
N LEU A 69 -2.82 -7.77 6.76
CA LEU A 69 -2.58 -9.00 7.51
C LEU A 69 -1.31 -9.66 6.97
N PRO A 70 -0.62 -10.50 7.75
CA PRO A 70 0.58 -11.21 7.28
C PRO A 70 0.39 -11.91 5.92
N SER A 71 -0.79 -12.51 5.69
CA SER A 71 -1.13 -13.18 4.43
C SER A 71 -1.14 -12.26 3.19
N GLY A 72 -1.24 -10.94 3.37
CA GLY A 72 -1.21 -9.95 2.30
C GLY A 72 0.19 -9.46 1.93
N VAL A 73 1.19 -9.68 2.80
CA VAL A 73 2.56 -9.17 2.60
C VAL A 73 3.21 -9.72 1.33
N PRO A 74 3.17 -11.03 1.03
CA PRO A 74 3.85 -11.55 -0.16
C PRO A 74 3.34 -10.93 -1.47
N GLY A 75 2.03 -10.71 -1.58
CA GLY A 75 1.42 -10.12 -2.77
C GLY A 75 1.84 -8.67 -3.01
N ILE A 76 1.89 -7.85 -1.94
CA ILE A 76 2.28 -6.45 -2.08
C ILE A 76 3.79 -6.30 -2.31
N VAL A 77 4.62 -7.17 -1.71
CA VAL A 77 6.07 -7.20 -1.97
C VAL A 77 6.34 -7.47 -3.45
N GLU A 78 5.72 -8.51 -4.03
CA GLU A 78 5.94 -8.84 -5.44
C GLU A 78 5.40 -7.75 -6.37
N LEU A 79 4.28 -7.11 -6.03
CA LEU A 79 3.77 -5.97 -6.78
C LEU A 79 4.75 -4.79 -6.79
N CYS A 80 5.34 -4.46 -5.64
CA CYS A 80 6.31 -3.38 -5.53
C CYS A 80 7.59 -3.71 -6.32
N ARG A 81 8.11 -4.93 -6.15
CA ARG A 81 9.32 -5.42 -6.83
C ARG A 81 9.18 -5.41 -8.35
N SER A 82 8.08 -5.94 -8.87
CA SER A 82 7.81 -5.97 -10.32
C SER A 82 7.65 -4.58 -10.94
N ARG A 83 7.29 -3.57 -10.13
CA ARG A 83 7.07 -2.18 -10.59
C ARG A 83 8.22 -1.24 -10.25
N GLY A 84 9.22 -1.69 -9.50
CA GLY A 84 10.26 -0.82 -8.94
C GLY A 84 9.70 0.25 -7.99
N ALA A 85 8.56 -0.01 -7.35
CA ALA A 85 7.92 0.90 -6.41
C ALA A 85 8.45 0.67 -4.99
N ALA A 86 8.52 1.72 -4.18
CA ALA A 86 8.93 1.59 -2.79
C ALA A 86 7.83 0.94 -1.94
N LEU A 87 8.24 0.27 -0.87
CA LEU A 87 7.33 -0.36 0.11
C LEU A 87 7.63 0.14 1.51
N VAL A 88 6.60 0.58 2.22
CA VAL A 88 6.61 0.82 3.67
C VAL A 88 5.68 -0.20 4.33
N CYS A 89 6.24 -1.19 5.02
CA CYS A 89 5.46 -2.23 5.69
C CYS A 89 5.37 -1.95 7.20
N GLY A 90 4.15 -1.78 7.69
CA GLY A 90 3.80 -1.69 9.11
C GLY A 90 2.97 -2.88 9.60
N THR A 91 2.83 -3.94 8.78
CA THR A 91 2.14 -5.17 9.15
C THR A 91 2.90 -5.89 10.26
N THR A 92 2.19 -6.30 11.31
CA THR A 92 2.75 -7.00 12.47
C THR A 92 2.35 -8.47 12.48
N GLY A 93 3.03 -9.29 13.30
CA GLY A 93 2.77 -10.72 13.41
C GLY A 93 3.29 -11.52 12.21
N LEU A 94 4.37 -11.06 11.59
CA LEU A 94 5.03 -11.75 10.48
C LEU A 94 5.83 -12.95 11.00
N ASP A 95 5.88 -14.00 10.19
CA ASP A 95 6.77 -15.14 10.44
C ASP A 95 8.17 -14.90 9.84
N ASP A 96 9.10 -15.81 10.14
CA ASP A 96 10.49 -15.73 9.68
C ASP A 96 10.61 -15.70 8.15
N SER A 97 9.71 -16.41 7.45
CA SER A 97 9.71 -16.47 5.98
C SER A 97 9.30 -15.12 5.37
N GLN A 98 8.34 -14.44 6.00
CA GLN A 98 7.87 -13.12 5.59
C GLN A 98 8.91 -12.04 5.91
N HIS A 99 9.60 -12.15 7.04
CA HIS A 99 10.75 -11.29 7.34
C HIS A 99 11.89 -11.47 6.33
N ALA A 100 12.21 -12.71 5.98
CA ALA A 100 13.23 -13.00 4.95
C ALA A 100 12.83 -12.44 3.59
N LEU A 101 11.56 -12.56 3.19
CA LEU A 101 11.04 -11.99 1.95
C LEU A 101 11.21 -10.46 1.89
N LEU A 102 10.89 -9.76 2.98
CA LEU A 102 11.08 -8.30 3.06
C LEU A 102 12.57 -7.91 2.99
N ALA A 103 13.44 -8.68 3.65
CA ALA A 103 14.87 -8.44 3.62
C ALA A 103 15.46 -8.68 2.22
N ASP A 104 15.04 -9.73 1.51
CA ASP A 104 15.45 -10.00 0.13
C ASP A 104 15.03 -8.86 -0.80
N ALA A 105 13.76 -8.45 -0.73
CA ALA A 105 13.22 -7.37 -1.55
C ALA A 105 13.89 -6.01 -1.30
N ALA A 106 14.45 -5.77 -0.11
CA ALA A 106 15.14 -4.52 0.23
C ALA A 106 16.58 -4.44 -0.32
N ASN A 107 17.16 -5.57 -0.73
CA ASN A 107 18.54 -5.65 -1.24
C ASN A 107 18.62 -5.81 -2.77
N ALA A 108 17.47 -5.94 -3.44
CA ALA A 108 17.36 -6.06 -4.89
C ALA A 108 17.30 -4.69 -5.58
#